data_AF-A0A561WA11-F1
#
_entry.id   AF-A0A561WA11-F1
#
_cell.length_a   1.000
_cell.length_b   1.000
_cell.length_c   1.000
_cell.angle_alpha   90.00
_cell.angle_beta   90.00
_cell.angle_gamma   90.00
#
_symmetry.space_group_name_H-M   'P 1'
#
loop_
_entity.id
_entity.type
_entity.pdbx_description
1 polymer ?
#
loop_
_entity_poly.entity_id
_entity_poly.type
_entity_poly.pdbx_seq_one_letter_code
_entity_poly.pdbx_strand_id
1 'polypeptide(L)'
;MRPGPPSRADAHRLLPLDEALRRVNTAAAVAPVTPVLAWAAPDADPVVTDVAAPTAPGTALNAALARAAIGFLAGPHRSNLRACTAPRCVRYFVKEHGRQEFCKASCSNRARAARHYQRHHPTGT
;
A
#
# COMPACT_ATOMS: atom_id res chain seq x y z
N MET A 1 -9.81 -11.76 -4.62
CA MET A 1 -9.80 -11.30 -3.21
C MET A 1 -9.29 -9.87 -3.17
N ARG A 2 -10.14 -8.91 -2.82
CA ARG A 2 -9.74 -7.50 -2.61
C ARG A 2 -8.98 -7.39 -1.28
N PRO A 3 -8.09 -6.39 -1.09
CA PRO A 3 -7.69 -6.02 0.26
C PRO A 3 -8.95 -5.82 1.14
N GLY A 4 -8.81 -5.95 2.46
CA GLY A 4 -9.92 -5.68 3.38
C GLY A 4 -10.61 -4.35 3.03
N PRO A 5 -11.88 -4.16 3.46
CA PRO A 5 -12.68 -3.01 3.04
C PRO A 5 -11.90 -1.69 3.22
N PRO A 6 -12.06 -0.72 2.30
CA PRO A 6 -11.32 0.53 2.35
C PRO A 6 -11.59 1.28 3.65
N SER A 7 -10.73 2.24 3.95
CA SER A 7 -10.95 3.10 5.09
C SER A 7 -12.27 3.87 4.91
N ARG A 8 -13.04 4.04 5.99
CA ARG A 8 -14.26 4.87 5.92
C ARG A 8 -13.94 6.31 5.50
N ALA A 9 -12.72 6.78 5.79
CA ALA A 9 -12.31 8.15 5.49
C ALA A 9 -12.06 8.39 3.99
N ASP A 10 -11.67 7.36 3.23
CA ASP A 10 -11.37 7.46 1.79
C ASP A 10 -12.33 6.67 0.89
N ALA A 11 -13.24 5.87 1.45
CA ALA A 11 -14.18 5.03 0.69
C ALA A 11 -14.99 5.79 -0.38
N HIS A 12 -15.29 7.08 -0.14
CA HIS A 12 -16.03 7.94 -1.08
C HIS A 12 -15.15 8.62 -2.14
N ARG A 13 -13.83 8.37 -2.14
CA ARG A 13 -12.85 8.99 -3.06
C ARG A 13 -12.10 7.97 -3.90
N LEU A 14 -12.52 6.72 -3.89
CA LEU A 14 -11.86 5.66 -4.63
C LEU A 14 -12.16 5.78 -6.13
N LEU A 15 -11.13 5.58 -6.94
CA LEU A 15 -11.29 5.45 -8.38
C LEU A 15 -12.07 4.16 -8.72
N PRO A 16 -12.81 4.15 -9.84
CA PRO A 16 -13.23 2.91 -10.48
C PRO A 16 -12.05 1.96 -10.65
N LEU A 17 -12.29 0.65 -10.45
CA LEU A 17 -11.20 -0.34 -10.41
C LEU A 17 -10.43 -0.40 -11.73
N ASP A 18 -11.15 -0.36 -12.86
CA ASP A 18 -10.57 -0.33 -14.20
C ASP A 18 -9.66 0.89 -14.40
N GLU A 19 -10.07 2.06 -13.89
CA GLU A 19 -9.27 3.28 -13.96
C GLU A 19 -8.02 3.18 -13.08
N ALA A 20 -8.14 2.67 -11.85
CA ALA A 20 -7.01 2.45 -10.97
C ALA A 20 -5.98 1.49 -11.61
N LEU A 21 -6.46 0.38 -12.20
CA LEU A 21 -5.61 -0.58 -12.90
C LEU A 21 -4.89 0.05 -14.10
N ARG A 22 -5.62 0.81 -14.93
CA ARG A 22 -5.01 1.55 -16.05
C ARG A 22 -3.90 2.48 -15.56
N ARG A 23 -4.17 3.30 -14.53
CA ARG A 23 -3.18 4.27 -14.01
C ARG A 23 -1.91 3.58 -13.51
N VAL A 24 -2.05 2.51 -12.73
CA VAL A 24 -0.90 1.76 -12.19
C VAL A 24 -0.11 1.09 -13.31
N ASN A 25 -0.78 0.41 -14.24
CA ASN A 25 -0.12 -0.29 -15.34
C ASN A 25 0.57 0.69 -16.30
N THR A 26 -0.08 1.82 -16.64
CA THR A 26 0.53 2.87 -17.44
C THR A 26 1.77 3.43 -16.74
N ALA A 27 1.68 3.79 -15.46
CA ALA A 27 2.82 4.32 -14.72
C ALA A 27 4.00 3.34 -14.71
N ALA A 28 3.74 2.04 -14.50
CA ALA A 28 4.77 1.00 -14.49
C ALA A 28 5.48 0.84 -15.86
N ALA A 29 4.75 1.07 -16.96
CA ALA A 29 5.23 0.89 -18.33
C ALA A 29 6.07 2.07 -18.87
N VAL A 30 5.96 3.27 -18.28
CA VAL A 30 6.64 4.47 -18.80
C VAL A 30 8.18 4.38 -18.72
N ALA A 31 8.71 3.56 -17.80
CA ALA A 31 10.14 3.29 -17.72
C ALA A 31 10.39 1.77 -17.68
N PRO A 32 10.43 1.10 -18.84
CA PRO A 32 10.66 -0.34 -18.93
C PRO A 32 11.95 -0.76 -18.23
N VAL A 33 11.94 -1.96 -17.65
CA VAL A 33 13.10 -2.58 -17.00
C VAL A 33 13.53 -3.81 -17.78
N THR A 34 14.83 -4.05 -17.82
CA THR A 34 15.42 -5.29 -18.30
C THR A 34 15.92 -6.09 -17.11
N PRO A 35 15.51 -7.35 -16.92
CA PRO A 35 16.07 -8.21 -15.88
C PRO A 35 17.52 -8.54 -16.23
N VAL A 36 18.41 -8.40 -15.26
CA VAL A 36 19.84 -8.67 -15.36
C VAL A 36 20.23 -9.66 -14.28
N LEU A 37 20.90 -10.72 -14.69
CA LEU A 37 21.49 -11.70 -13.79
C LEU A 37 22.80 -11.15 -13.23
N ALA A 38 22.91 -11.11 -11.91
CA ALA A 38 24.06 -10.55 -11.21
C ALA A 38 24.55 -11.50 -10.11
N TRP A 39 25.85 -11.45 -9.83
CA TRP A 39 26.49 -12.11 -8.71
C TRP A 39 27.17 -11.06 -7.85
N ALA A 40 26.86 -11.04 -6.55
CA ALA A 40 27.49 -10.10 -5.62
C ALA A 40 28.97 -10.44 -5.36
N ALA A 41 29.31 -11.73 -5.45
CA ALA A 41 30.65 -12.29 -5.35
C ALA A 41 30.71 -13.60 -6.16
N PRO A 42 31.91 -14.10 -6.53
CA PRO A 42 32.06 -15.32 -7.33
C PRO A 42 31.41 -16.58 -6.75
N ASP A 43 31.24 -16.63 -5.43
CA ASP A 43 30.69 -17.74 -4.65
C ASP A 43 29.26 -17.47 -4.13
N ALA A 44 28.68 -16.31 -4.43
CA ALA A 44 27.33 -15.96 -4.01
C ALA A 44 26.26 -16.60 -4.90
N ASP A 45 25.05 -16.76 -4.37
CA ASP A 45 23.89 -17.13 -5.17
C ASP A 45 23.57 -16.04 -6.21
N PRO A 46 23.14 -16.42 -7.43
CA PRO A 46 22.73 -15.46 -8.44
C PRO A 46 21.48 -14.69 -7.98
N VAL A 47 21.49 -13.38 -8.24
CA VAL A 47 20.34 -12.51 -8.01
C VAL A 47 19.88 -11.90 -9.33
N VAL A 48 18.56 -11.72 -9.46
CA VAL A 48 17.98 -10.95 -10.56
C VAL A 48 17.83 -9.51 -10.10
N THR A 49 18.36 -8.59 -10.88
CA THR A 49 18.21 -7.15 -10.68
C THR A 49 17.53 -6.53 -11.88
N ASP A 50 16.66 -5.54 -11.66
CA ASP A 50 16.00 -4.83 -12.74
C ASP A 50 16.75 -3.55 -13.09
N VAL A 51 17.19 -3.41 -14.34
CA VAL A 51 17.82 -2.18 -14.83
C VAL A 51 16.80 -1.38 -15.64
N ALA A 52 16.49 -0.17 -15.19
CA ALA A 52 15.54 0.72 -15.85
C ALA A 52 16.17 1.44 -17.05
N ALA A 53 15.39 1.62 -18.11
CA ALA A 53 15.76 2.51 -19.21
C ALA A 53 15.94 3.96 -18.71
N PRO A 54 16.87 4.75 -19.30
CA PRO A 54 17.06 6.15 -18.93
C PRO A 54 15.77 6.97 -19.09
N THR A 55 15.41 7.74 -18.05
CA THR A 55 14.26 8.64 -18.06
C THR A 55 14.44 9.74 -17.01
N ALA A 56 13.55 10.74 -16.99
CA ALA A 56 13.56 11.79 -15.98
C ALA A 56 13.41 11.20 -14.56
N PRO A 57 14.12 11.69 -13.53
CA PRO A 57 14.12 11.09 -12.20
C PRO A 57 12.72 10.89 -11.57
N GLY A 58 11.83 11.89 -11.72
CA GLY A 58 10.45 11.77 -11.22
C GLY A 58 9.64 10.67 -11.93
N THR A 59 9.86 10.51 -13.22
CA THR A 59 9.25 9.43 -14.02
C THR A 59 9.78 8.07 -13.61
N ALA A 60 11.10 7.95 -13.41
CA ALA A 60 11.74 6.72 -12.93
C ALA A 60 11.17 6.28 -11.57
N LEU A 61 11.06 7.22 -10.62
CA LEU A 61 10.51 6.95 -9.29
C LEU A 61 9.05 6.49 -9.36
N ASN A 62 8.21 7.19 -10.12
CA ASN A 62 6.80 6.82 -10.27
C ASN A 62 6.63 5.43 -10.89
N ALA A 63 7.41 5.11 -11.93
CA ALA A 63 7.37 3.80 -12.56
C ALA A 63 7.86 2.68 -11.62
N ALA A 64 8.93 2.94 -10.86
CA ALA A 64 9.44 2.01 -9.85
C ALA A 64 8.41 1.74 -8.75
N LEU A 65 7.75 2.78 -8.23
CA LEU A 65 6.68 2.63 -7.23
C LEU A 65 5.49 1.85 -7.79
N ALA A 66 5.10 2.09 -9.03
CA ALA A 66 4.02 1.36 -9.68
C ALA A 66 4.35 -0.14 -9.83
N ARG A 67 5.57 -0.48 -10.28
CA ARG A 67 6.03 -1.88 -10.35
C ARG A 67 6.09 -2.54 -8.97
N ALA A 68 6.63 -1.84 -7.97
CA ALA A 68 6.66 -2.35 -6.59
C ALA A 68 5.25 -2.59 -6.04
N ALA A 69 4.29 -1.70 -6.33
CA ALA A 69 2.90 -1.90 -5.94
C ALA A 69 2.26 -3.11 -6.64
N ILE A 70 2.51 -3.29 -7.94
CA ILE A 70 2.05 -4.48 -8.69
C ILE A 70 2.61 -5.76 -8.04
N GLY A 71 3.93 -5.81 -7.82
CA GLY A 71 4.59 -6.95 -7.18
C GLY A 71 4.05 -7.23 -5.78
N PHE A 72 3.85 -6.19 -4.96
CA PHE A 72 3.26 -6.32 -3.63
C PHE A 72 1.83 -6.88 -3.67
N LEU A 73 0.98 -6.35 -4.55
CA LEU A 73 -0.43 -6.74 -4.66
C LEU A 73 -0.61 -8.15 -5.22
N ALA A 74 0.29 -8.59 -6.10
CA ALA A 74 0.32 -9.96 -6.61
C ALA A 74 0.98 -10.94 -5.63
N GLY A 75 1.87 -10.45 -4.77
CA GLY A 75 2.71 -11.24 -3.88
C GLY A 75 2.04 -11.77 -2.60
N PRO A 76 2.80 -12.52 -1.78
CA PRO A 76 2.27 -13.21 -0.59
C PRO A 76 1.80 -12.25 0.51
N HIS A 77 2.40 -11.08 0.62
CA HIS A 77 2.05 -10.08 1.64
C HIS A 77 0.70 -9.39 1.39
N ARG A 78 0.09 -9.57 0.22
CA ARG A 78 -1.22 -8.96 -0.11
C ARG A 78 -2.29 -9.32 0.92
N SER A 79 -2.26 -10.54 1.45
CA SER A 79 -3.23 -11.06 2.41
C SER A 79 -3.12 -10.39 3.77
N ASN A 80 -2.01 -9.69 4.03
CA ASN A 80 -1.76 -8.93 5.26
C ASN A 80 -2.09 -7.43 5.10
N LEU A 81 -2.38 -6.93 3.90
CA LEU A 81 -2.75 -5.53 3.68
C LEU A 81 -4.12 -5.22 4.31
N ARG A 82 -4.19 -4.19 5.15
CA ARG A 82 -5.40 -3.74 5.84
C ARG A 82 -5.56 -2.22 5.73
N ALA A 83 -6.80 -1.75 5.66
CA ALA A 83 -7.12 -0.34 5.89
C ALA A 83 -7.17 -0.07 7.41
N CYS A 84 -6.61 1.05 7.85
CA CYS A 84 -6.73 1.47 9.24
C CYS A 84 -8.16 1.93 9.54
N THR A 85 -8.78 1.37 10.57
CA THR A 85 -10.17 1.66 10.95
C THR A 85 -10.31 2.80 11.96
N ALA A 86 -9.20 3.42 12.38
CA ALA A 86 -9.25 4.56 13.28
C ALA A 86 -9.94 5.77 12.63
N PRO A 87 -10.73 6.55 13.39
CA PRO A 87 -11.40 7.73 12.86
C PRO A 87 -10.45 8.65 12.08
N ARG A 88 -10.87 9.13 10.91
CA ARG A 88 -10.11 10.04 10.03
C ARG A 88 -8.75 9.50 9.53
N CYS A 89 -8.48 8.19 9.62
CA CYS A 89 -7.26 7.59 9.08
C CYS A 89 -7.48 7.08 7.65
N VAL A 90 -6.67 7.52 6.71
CA VAL A 90 -6.68 7.06 5.30
C VAL A 90 -5.56 6.07 4.97
N ARG A 91 -4.80 5.63 5.99
CA ARG A 91 -3.62 4.79 5.77
C ARG A 91 -3.99 3.32 5.64
N TYR A 92 -3.31 2.64 4.72
CA TYR A 92 -3.19 1.19 4.70
C TYR A 92 -1.93 0.77 5.46
N PHE A 93 -1.92 -0.46 5.97
CA PHE A 93 -0.77 -1.05 6.65
C PHE A 93 -0.68 -2.54 6.35
N VAL A 94 0.53 -3.08 6.43
CA VAL A 94 0.75 -4.54 6.40
C VAL A 94 0.67 -5.04 7.83
N LYS A 95 -0.25 -5.96 8.09
CA LYS A 95 -0.44 -6.56 9.40
C LYS A 95 0.76 -7.46 9.74
N GLU A 96 1.47 -7.11 10.80
CA GLU A 96 2.67 -7.83 11.28
C GLU A 96 2.31 -8.97 12.24
N HIS A 97 1.29 -8.76 13.08
CA HIS A 97 0.86 -9.75 14.08
C HIS A 97 -0.66 -9.80 14.25
N GLY A 98 -1.18 -10.92 14.74
CA GLY A 98 -2.62 -11.22 14.80
C GLY A 98 -3.49 -10.17 15.52
N ARG A 99 -2.93 -9.47 16.52
CA ARG A 99 -3.63 -8.43 17.30
C ARG A 99 -3.52 -7.00 16.73
N GLN A 100 -2.79 -6.79 15.64
CA GLN A 100 -2.64 -5.45 15.06
C GLN A 100 -3.90 -5.06 14.27
N GLU A 101 -4.66 -4.13 14.81
CA GLU A 101 -5.90 -3.60 14.19
C GLU A 101 -5.72 -2.20 13.59
N PHE A 102 -4.65 -1.50 13.95
CA PHE A 102 -4.40 -0.11 13.57
C PHE A 102 -2.99 0.06 13.03
N CYS A 103 -2.81 1.00 12.10
CA CYS A 103 -1.50 1.27 11.49
C CYS A 103 -0.44 1.82 12.44
N LYS A 104 -0.83 2.32 13.63
CA LYS A 104 0.07 2.81 14.69
C LYS A 104 -0.67 2.95 16.02
N ALA A 105 0.08 3.00 17.14
CA ALA A 105 -0.48 3.16 18.48
C ALA A 105 -1.38 4.40 18.63
N SER A 106 -1.00 5.54 18.05
CA SER A 106 -1.83 6.76 18.07
C SER A 106 -3.18 6.62 17.35
N CYS A 107 -3.32 5.69 16.40
CA CYS A 107 -4.61 5.36 15.79
C CYS A 107 -5.51 4.57 16.76
N SER A 108 -4.94 3.66 17.55
CA SER A 108 -5.65 2.96 18.63
C SER A 108 -6.17 3.94 19.69
N ASN A 109 -5.32 4.86 20.16
CA ASN A 109 -5.72 5.89 21.13
C ASN A 109 -6.88 6.75 20.61
N ARG A 110 -6.83 7.14 19.33
CA ARG A 110 -7.92 7.92 18.71
C ARG A 110 -9.22 7.12 18.60
N ALA A 111 -9.15 5.82 18.29
CA ALA A 111 -10.33 4.95 18.31
C ALA A 111 -10.91 4.83 19.72
N ARG A 112 -10.07 4.71 20.75
CA ARG A 112 -10.49 4.70 22.17
C ARG A 112 -11.16 6.02 22.57
N ALA A 113 -10.55 7.16 22.25
CA ALA A 113 -11.10 8.48 22.54
C ALA A 113 -12.45 8.69 21.86
N ALA A 114 -12.60 8.31 20.58
CA ALA A 114 -13.87 8.43 19.87
C ALA A 114 -14.99 7.61 20.52
N ARG A 115 -14.72 6.37 20.94
CA ARG A 115 -15.68 5.54 21.69
C ARG A 115 -16.05 6.16 23.03
N HIS A 116 -15.09 6.76 23.74
CA HIS A 116 -15.36 7.48 24.98
C HIS A 116 -16.30 8.68 24.72
N TYR A 117 -15.96 9.54 23.75
CA TYR A 117 -16.82 10.68 23.39
C TYR A 117 -18.24 10.24 23.01
N GLN A 118 -18.39 9.19 22.20
CA GLN A 118 -19.72 8.66 21.81
C GLN A 118 -20.56 8.19 23.01
N ARG A 119 -19.93 7.66 24.06
CA ARG A 119 -20.64 7.24 25.28
C ARG A 119 -21.02 8.40 26.19
N HIS A 120 -20.17 9.42 26.29
CA HIS A 120 -20.36 10.54 27.22
C HIS A 120 -21.06 11.75 26.58
N HIS A 121 -21.13 11.79 25.26
CA HIS A 121 -21.84 12.79 24.48
C HIS A 121 -22.66 12.06 23.42
N PRO A 122 -23.69 11.28 23.80
CA PRO A 122 -24.64 10.78 22.82
C PRO A 122 -25.15 12.02 22.10
N THR A 123 -24.92 12.08 20.79
CA THR A 123 -25.32 13.22 19.98
C THR A 123 -26.85 13.30 20.10
N GLY A 124 -27.33 14.17 20.98
CA GLY A 124 -28.72 14.54 21.04
C GLY A 124 -28.96 15.45 19.86
N THR A 125 -29.56 14.90 18.81
CA THR A 125 -30.57 15.46 17.87
C THR A 125 -30.64 14.52 16.68
#